data_AF-A0A1M6JNE3-F1
#
_entry.id   AF-A0A1M6JNE3-F1
#
_cell.length_a   1.000
_cell.length_b   1.000
_cell.length_c   1.000
_cell.angle_alpha   90.00
_cell.angle_beta   90.00
_cell.angle_gamma   90.00
#
_symmetry.space_group_name_H-M   'P 1'
#
loop_
_entity.id
_entity.type
_entity.pdbx_description
1 polymer ?
#
loop_
_entity_poly.entity_id
_entity_poly.type
_entity_poly.pdbx_seq_one_letter_code
_entity_poly.pdbx_strand_id
1 'polypeptide(L)'
;MKNRLTSNLLFGLAAASFFAVSAFAQEAAPAAEAPAAAPAAEAPAAAPAEQAAPAPAQEAPAAAPAEQAAPAQETPAQTAAAPADGSTSSPTDKVTEPAEVTESAPAENTNPGEVADAAGNALDMLKASMNEGTSEAQMEVKYNGEVEFDAYTGNVWKDDDLNHSYASTFDLNFEVKFNEKWSAFVGLEADGETTDPASIYNGAYIQYQPADFFAVKLGDLTFSEGAFVAYYDYDDPADNAAGMKEHDIRGLEIDLAGFILGFGFGSGDNDWADEEGAKVYDVHAAYEFDYAGQHLRPYVDYKSYQSVQHNELHAGVEAGLSIGGFGFRAVYGFHADYLGDDGDVVEGQDWTSTAHTFLAEPTFEVGMFDIKTTAFYAIVDRGDAAEDASDLDNGEIPEYFFVYAEPAFKIAEFIKLGIPVEYHTHTLDDDNKAAATFDVGGRIYITPIENLELTAFGMVDVAVQDNEDDDVLRFGLETVFSF
;
A
#
# COMPACT_ATOMS: atom_id res chain seq x y z
N MET A 1 -27.68 40.35 11.98
CA MET A 1 -27.33 41.79 11.86
C MET A 1 -25.96 41.86 11.19
N LYS A 2 -25.90 42.06 9.86
CA LYS A 2 -25.33 43.28 9.23
C LYS A 2 -24.17 43.90 10.02
N ASN A 3 -22.94 43.72 9.54
CA ASN A 3 -22.09 44.84 9.16
C ASN A 3 -20.99 44.42 8.19
N ARG A 4 -20.88 45.25 7.14
CA ARG A 4 -19.88 45.25 6.08
C ARG A 4 -18.68 46.04 6.55
N LEU A 5 -17.48 45.66 6.13
CA LEU A 5 -16.37 46.59 5.92
C LEU A 5 -15.62 46.19 4.65
N THR A 6 -15.93 46.92 3.60
CA THR A 6 -15.21 47.04 2.35
C THR A 6 -13.91 47.81 2.57
N SER A 7 -12.79 47.38 2.01
CA SER A 7 -11.81 48.31 1.48
C SER A 7 -11.06 47.69 0.30
N ASN A 8 -11.07 48.46 -0.79
CA ASN A 8 -10.39 48.22 -2.05
C ASN A 8 -8.88 48.26 -1.85
N LEU A 9 -8.15 47.35 -2.49
CA LEU A 9 -6.83 47.69 -3.03
C LEU A 9 -6.73 47.19 -4.47
N LEU A 10 -6.54 48.18 -5.33
CA LEU A 10 -6.41 48.14 -6.76
C LEU A 10 -4.91 47.97 -7.07
N PHE A 11 -4.49 46.87 -7.69
CA PHE A 11 -3.28 46.85 -8.51
C PHE A 11 -3.54 45.96 -9.71
N GLY A 12 -3.55 46.59 -10.88
CA GLY A 12 -3.61 45.90 -12.16
C GLY A 12 -2.24 45.38 -12.54
N LEU A 13 -2.21 44.20 -13.12
CA LEU A 13 -1.30 43.88 -14.20
C LEU A 13 -2.14 43.29 -15.34
N ALA A 14 -1.91 43.81 -16.52
CA ALA A 14 -2.62 43.51 -17.75
C ALA A 14 -1.86 42.43 -18.54
N ALA A 15 -2.64 41.75 -19.39
CA ALA A 15 -2.26 41.03 -20.61
C ALA A 15 -1.61 39.65 -20.46
N ALA A 16 -2.40 38.61 -20.71
CA ALA A 16 -2.29 37.84 -21.96
C ALA A 16 -3.61 37.09 -22.21
N SER A 17 -4.22 37.42 -23.35
CA SER A 17 -5.39 36.78 -23.95
C SER A 17 -4.95 35.69 -24.95
N PHE A 18 -5.91 34.86 -25.41
CA PHE A 18 -5.84 33.66 -26.30
C PHE A 18 -5.94 32.36 -25.47
N PHE A 19 -6.97 31.51 -25.54
CA PHE A 19 -7.89 31.14 -26.62
C PHE A 19 -9.37 31.14 -26.21
N ALA A 20 -10.21 31.53 -27.16
CA ALA A 20 -11.62 31.17 -27.21
C ALA A 20 -11.76 30.02 -28.22
N VAL A 21 -12.38 28.91 -27.84
CA VAL A 21 -13.00 27.99 -28.80
C VAL A 21 -14.49 27.92 -28.47
N SER A 22 -15.24 28.27 -29.50
CA SER A 22 -16.68 28.46 -29.51
C SER A 22 -17.42 27.15 -29.33
N ALA A 23 -18.43 27.17 -28.47
CA ALA A 23 -19.52 26.22 -28.48
C ALA A 23 -20.20 26.20 -29.87
N PHE A 24 -20.39 25.01 -30.42
CA PHE A 24 -21.45 24.73 -31.39
C PHE A 24 -22.40 23.70 -30.78
N ALA A 25 -23.53 24.21 -30.30
CA ALA A 25 -24.76 23.43 -30.23
C ALA A 25 -25.21 23.14 -31.67
N GLN A 26 -25.37 21.87 -32.01
CA GLN A 26 -26.14 21.49 -33.19
C GLN A 26 -27.27 20.54 -32.77
N GLU A 27 -28.45 20.98 -33.17
CA GLU A 27 -29.78 20.49 -32.89
C GLU A 27 -29.99 19.04 -33.39
N ALA A 28 -30.65 18.23 -32.55
CA ALA A 28 -31.01 16.85 -32.84
C ALA A 28 -32.01 16.73 -34.01
N ALA A 29 -31.80 15.72 -34.87
CA ALA A 29 -32.77 15.24 -35.84
C ALA A 29 -32.81 13.69 -35.81
N PRO A 30 -33.95 13.05 -36.15
CA PRO A 30 -34.35 11.76 -35.60
C PRO A 30 -33.76 10.54 -36.31
N ALA A 31 -33.84 9.42 -35.58
CA ALA A 31 -33.38 8.07 -35.89
C ALA A 31 -33.67 7.58 -37.33
N ALA A 32 -32.66 6.94 -37.93
CA ALA A 32 -32.80 6.05 -39.07
C ALA A 32 -32.57 4.60 -38.62
N GLU A 33 -33.47 3.70 -39.00
CA GLU A 33 -33.44 2.27 -38.71
C GLU A 33 -32.13 1.61 -39.19
N ALA A 34 -31.48 0.87 -38.29
CA ALA A 34 -30.35 0.01 -38.63
C ALA A 34 -30.81 -1.24 -39.40
N PRO A 35 -30.08 -1.70 -40.43
CA PRO A 35 -30.40 -2.93 -41.14
C PRO A 35 -30.07 -4.16 -40.29
N ALA A 36 -30.92 -5.18 -40.38
CA ALA A 36 -30.79 -6.46 -39.69
C ALA A 36 -29.45 -7.16 -40.04
N ALA A 37 -28.73 -7.58 -38.99
CA ALA A 37 -27.52 -8.38 -39.11
C ALA A 37 -27.84 -9.79 -39.64
N ALA A 38 -27.06 -10.24 -40.63
CA ALA A 38 -27.04 -11.61 -41.13
C ALA A 38 -26.32 -12.54 -40.13
N PRO A 39 -26.69 -13.83 -40.05
CA PRO A 39 -26.08 -14.78 -39.13
C PRO A 39 -24.62 -15.08 -39.51
N ALA A 40 -23.74 -15.08 -38.51
CA ALA A 40 -22.34 -15.46 -38.63
C ALA A 40 -22.19 -16.95 -38.97
N ALA A 41 -21.23 -17.24 -39.85
CA ALA A 41 -20.88 -18.60 -40.27
C ALA A 41 -20.04 -19.31 -39.20
N GLU A 42 -20.29 -20.61 -39.02
CA GLU A 42 -19.56 -21.50 -38.11
C GLU A 42 -18.05 -21.57 -38.45
N ALA A 43 -17.20 -21.41 -37.44
CA ALA A 43 -15.78 -21.72 -37.50
C ALA A 43 -15.56 -23.26 -37.43
N PRO A 44 -14.57 -23.82 -38.13
CA PRO A 44 -14.34 -25.27 -38.17
C PRO A 44 -13.69 -25.80 -36.87
N ALA A 45 -14.14 -26.99 -36.46
CA ALA A 45 -13.71 -27.71 -35.28
C ALA A 45 -12.20 -28.08 -35.30
N ALA A 46 -11.52 -27.83 -34.18
CA ALA A 46 -10.16 -28.30 -33.92
C ALA A 46 -10.12 -29.82 -33.67
N ALA A 47 -9.08 -30.47 -34.18
CA ALA A 47 -8.83 -31.91 -34.08
C ALA A 47 -8.36 -32.32 -32.66
N PRO A 48 -8.62 -33.57 -32.23
CA PRO A 48 -8.27 -34.04 -30.88
C PRO A 48 -6.76 -34.32 -30.73
N ALA A 49 -6.17 -33.86 -29.62
CA ALA A 49 -4.80 -34.17 -29.23
C ALA A 49 -4.64 -35.64 -28.80
N GLU A 50 -3.60 -36.28 -29.31
CA GLU A 50 -3.18 -37.65 -29.01
C GLU A 50 -2.64 -37.78 -27.58
N GLN A 51 -3.13 -38.79 -26.84
CA GLN A 51 -2.59 -39.25 -25.58
C GLN A 51 -1.20 -39.90 -25.79
N ALA A 52 -0.16 -39.34 -25.18
CA ALA A 52 1.12 -40.01 -25.00
C ALA A 52 1.15 -40.78 -23.66
N ALA A 53 1.53 -42.05 -23.74
CA ALA A 53 1.60 -43.00 -22.63
C ALA A 53 2.82 -42.76 -21.70
N PRO A 54 2.78 -43.21 -20.43
CA PRO A 54 3.89 -43.04 -19.50
C PRO A 54 5.01 -44.06 -19.75
N ALA A 55 6.26 -43.61 -19.64
CA ALA A 55 7.46 -44.45 -19.70
C ALA A 55 8.07 -44.63 -18.28
N PRO A 56 8.87 -45.68 -18.04
CA PRO A 56 8.79 -46.50 -16.84
C PRO A 56 9.71 -46.09 -15.68
N ALA A 57 9.29 -46.50 -14.48
CA ALA A 57 10.06 -46.47 -13.25
C ALA A 57 11.40 -47.21 -13.37
N GLN A 58 12.48 -46.57 -12.90
CA GLN A 58 13.78 -47.22 -12.68
C GLN A 58 14.05 -47.40 -11.19
N GLU A 59 14.50 -48.61 -10.87
CA GLU A 59 14.79 -49.14 -9.55
C GLU A 59 15.98 -48.44 -8.88
N ALA A 60 15.80 -48.10 -7.61
CA ALA A 60 16.86 -47.71 -6.69
C ALA A 60 17.72 -48.93 -6.28
N PRO A 61 19.04 -48.76 -6.06
CA PRO A 61 19.79 -49.70 -5.24
C PRO A 61 19.88 -49.21 -3.78
N ALA A 62 19.57 -50.12 -2.87
CA ALA A 62 19.68 -49.98 -1.42
C ALA A 62 21.08 -50.33 -0.90
N ALA A 63 21.54 -49.61 0.14
CA ALA A 63 22.31 -50.09 1.30
C ALA A 63 22.56 -48.88 2.24
N ALA A 64 21.97 -48.77 3.43
CA ALA A 64 22.14 -49.52 4.70
C ALA A 64 23.24 -48.90 5.63
N PRO A 65 23.10 -49.00 6.97
CA PRO A 65 23.07 -47.83 7.87
C PRO A 65 24.09 -47.86 9.03
N ALA A 66 24.30 -46.71 9.68
CA ALA A 66 24.73 -46.48 11.09
C ALA A 66 24.96 -44.95 11.24
N GLU A 67 24.81 -44.25 12.37
CA GLU A 67 24.88 -44.65 13.77
C GLU A 67 24.23 -43.56 14.65
N GLN A 68 23.83 -43.96 15.86
CA GLN A 68 23.19 -43.17 16.91
C GLN A 68 24.13 -42.13 17.54
N ALA A 69 23.58 -40.97 17.91
CA ALA A 69 24.03 -40.26 19.13
C ALA A 69 22.85 -39.52 19.77
N ALA A 70 22.71 -39.73 21.08
CA ALA A 70 21.63 -39.32 21.95
C ALA A 70 21.77 -37.85 22.42
N PRO A 71 20.74 -37.24 23.03
CA PRO A 71 20.70 -35.83 23.36
C PRO A 71 21.42 -35.53 24.68
N ALA A 72 22.08 -34.37 24.76
CA ALA A 72 22.59 -33.84 26.02
C ALA A 72 21.55 -32.89 26.63
N GLN A 73 20.97 -33.30 27.75
CA GLN A 73 20.39 -32.43 28.76
C GLN A 73 21.53 -31.83 29.60
N GLU A 74 21.51 -30.53 29.86
CA GLU A 74 21.99 -30.00 31.14
C GLU A 74 21.01 -28.94 31.69
N THR A 75 20.91 -28.99 33.02
CA THR A 75 19.86 -28.43 33.88
C THR A 75 20.30 -27.05 34.41
N PRO A 76 19.38 -26.14 34.77
CA PRO A 76 19.67 -24.80 35.25
C PRO A 76 20.30 -24.77 36.65
N ALA A 77 21.27 -23.87 36.85
CA ALA A 77 21.78 -23.54 38.17
C ALA A 77 20.84 -22.55 38.88
N GLN A 78 20.17 -23.05 39.92
CA GLN A 78 19.63 -22.25 41.01
C GLN A 78 20.76 -21.59 41.80
N THR A 79 20.57 -20.35 42.24
CA THR A 79 21.08 -19.90 43.54
C THR A 79 19.99 -19.12 44.25
N ALA A 80 19.47 -19.74 45.31
CA ALA A 80 18.62 -19.13 46.29
C ALA A 80 19.46 -18.39 47.34
N ALA A 81 18.95 -17.25 47.83
CA ALA A 81 19.18 -16.83 49.22
C ALA A 81 17.96 -16.06 49.72
N ALA A 82 17.53 -16.48 50.91
CA ALA A 82 16.26 -16.28 51.59
C ALA A 82 16.18 -14.96 52.40
N PRO A 83 15.03 -14.66 53.04
CA PRO A 83 14.60 -13.31 53.45
C PRO A 83 14.69 -13.05 54.97
N ALA A 84 14.38 -11.82 55.38
CA ALA A 84 13.94 -11.43 56.74
C ALA A 84 13.08 -10.15 56.57
N ASP A 85 11.76 -10.14 56.77
CA ASP A 85 10.94 -10.25 57.99
C ASP A 85 11.01 -9.04 58.94
N GLY A 86 9.84 -8.49 59.29
CA GLY A 86 9.63 -7.81 60.57
C GLY A 86 9.18 -6.32 60.62
N SER A 87 7.85 -6.10 60.57
CA SER A 87 7.06 -5.44 61.64
C SER A 87 6.98 -3.89 61.81
N THR A 88 5.76 -3.38 61.52
CA THR A 88 4.85 -2.51 62.33
C THR A 88 5.24 -1.12 62.91
N SER A 89 4.34 -0.16 62.66
CA SER A 89 3.63 0.77 63.60
C SER A 89 3.80 2.30 63.38
N SER A 90 2.65 2.98 63.24
CA SER A 90 2.37 4.43 63.14
C SER A 90 2.58 5.18 64.49
N PRO A 91 2.52 6.54 64.62
CA PRO A 91 1.34 7.38 64.30
C PRO A 91 1.56 8.87 63.85
N THR A 92 0.54 9.38 63.14
CA THR A 92 -0.15 10.70 63.19
C THR A 92 0.61 12.03 63.36
N ASP A 93 0.41 12.99 62.44
CA ASP A 93 -0.14 14.33 62.76
C ASP A 93 -0.67 15.12 61.54
N LYS A 94 -1.76 15.85 61.78
CA LYS A 94 -2.57 16.68 60.86
C LYS A 94 -2.03 18.11 60.74
N VAL A 95 -2.03 18.71 59.54
CA VAL A 95 -2.33 20.15 59.25
C VAL A 95 -2.79 20.26 57.78
N THR A 96 -4.09 20.41 57.49
CA THR A 96 -4.80 21.63 57.02
C THR A 96 -4.42 22.15 55.61
N GLU A 97 -5.35 21.96 54.67
CA GLU A 97 -5.45 22.51 53.31
C GLU A 97 -5.60 24.05 53.29
N PRO A 98 -5.34 24.72 52.16
CA PRO A 98 -6.45 24.94 51.22
C PRO A 98 -6.11 24.79 49.73
N ALA A 99 -7.17 24.54 48.97
CA ALA A 99 -7.25 24.20 47.56
C ALA A 99 -6.63 25.20 46.58
N GLU A 100 -6.00 24.66 45.53
CA GLU A 100 -5.87 25.30 44.23
C GLU A 100 -6.11 24.27 43.12
N VAL A 101 -6.71 24.76 42.03
CA VAL A 101 -7.43 24.02 40.99
C VAL A 101 -6.47 23.23 40.09
N THR A 102 -6.60 21.89 40.08
CA THR A 102 -5.97 21.04 39.07
C THR A 102 -6.94 20.80 37.91
N GLU A 103 -6.56 21.31 36.74
CA GLU A 103 -6.97 20.82 35.42
C GLU A 103 -6.74 19.29 35.39
N SER A 104 -7.81 18.52 35.22
CA SER A 104 -7.72 17.07 35.12
C SER A 104 -7.15 16.69 33.76
N ALA A 105 -5.87 16.30 33.73
CA ALA A 105 -5.34 15.41 32.70
C ALA A 105 -6.20 14.12 32.65
N PRO A 106 -6.40 13.50 31.47
CA PRO A 106 -7.10 12.23 31.40
C PRO A 106 -6.34 11.22 32.25
N ALA A 107 -7.05 10.55 33.15
CA ALA A 107 -6.46 9.53 34.01
C ALA A 107 -5.94 8.38 33.13
N GLU A 108 -4.61 8.24 33.08
CA GLU A 108 -3.95 7.01 32.66
C GLU A 108 -4.44 5.88 33.58
N ASN A 109 -5.33 5.04 33.06
CA ASN A 109 -5.75 3.85 33.78
C ASN A 109 -4.72 2.74 33.55
N THR A 110 -3.64 2.80 34.32
CA THR A 110 -2.52 1.84 34.28
C THR A 110 -2.65 0.74 35.35
N ASN A 111 -3.85 0.49 35.88
CA ASN A 111 -4.07 -0.58 36.85
C ASN A 111 -4.07 -1.95 36.14
N PRO A 112 -3.06 -2.82 36.35
CA PRO A 112 -2.95 -4.09 35.61
C PRO A 112 -4.13 -5.03 35.86
N GLY A 113 -4.85 -4.87 36.99
CA GLY A 113 -6.06 -5.63 37.29
C GLY A 113 -7.23 -5.31 36.36
N GLU A 114 -7.40 -4.04 35.99
CA GLU A 114 -8.52 -3.61 35.12
C GLU A 114 -8.28 -4.00 33.66
N VAL A 115 -7.02 -4.00 33.21
CA VAL A 115 -6.62 -4.52 31.90
C VAL A 115 -6.81 -6.03 31.83
N ALA A 116 -6.44 -6.76 32.89
CA ALA A 116 -6.64 -8.21 32.96
C ALA A 116 -8.14 -8.58 32.99
N ASP A 117 -8.96 -7.83 33.72
CA ASP A 117 -10.41 -8.02 33.76
C ASP A 117 -11.05 -7.70 32.39
N ALA A 118 -10.60 -6.65 31.70
CA ALA A 118 -11.05 -6.33 30.34
C ALA A 118 -10.69 -7.44 29.33
N ALA A 119 -9.46 -7.94 29.37
CA ALA A 119 -9.02 -9.06 28.52
C ALA A 119 -9.79 -10.36 28.81
N GLY A 120 -10.06 -10.66 30.09
CA GLY A 120 -10.89 -11.79 30.50
C GLY A 120 -12.31 -11.70 29.96
N ASN A 121 -12.92 -10.51 30.02
CA ASN A 121 -14.25 -10.27 29.48
C ASN A 121 -14.30 -10.40 27.94
N ALA A 122 -13.27 -9.90 27.23
CA ALA A 122 -13.18 -10.02 25.78
C ALA A 122 -13.08 -11.49 25.32
N LEU A 123 -12.27 -12.31 26.01
CA LEU A 123 -12.14 -13.73 25.70
C LEU A 123 -13.45 -14.50 25.96
N ASP A 124 -14.18 -14.15 27.03
CA ASP A 124 -15.46 -14.77 27.32
C ASP A 124 -16.55 -14.34 26.32
N MET A 125 -16.53 -13.08 25.85
CA MET A 125 -17.37 -12.62 24.73
C MET A 125 -17.05 -13.36 23.43
N LEU A 126 -15.76 -13.55 23.11
CA LEU A 126 -15.34 -14.32 21.94
C LEU A 126 -15.83 -15.76 22.02
N LYS A 127 -15.59 -16.43 23.16
CA LYS A 127 -16.11 -17.80 23.39
C LYS A 127 -17.62 -17.86 23.28
N ALA A 128 -18.34 -16.90 23.84
CA ALA A 128 -19.80 -16.85 23.76
C ALA A 128 -20.23 -16.75 22.29
N SER A 129 -19.65 -15.82 21.53
CA SER A 129 -19.96 -15.68 20.11
C SER A 129 -19.62 -16.94 19.31
N MET A 130 -18.46 -17.56 19.52
CA MET A 130 -18.11 -18.81 18.81
C MET A 130 -19.05 -19.98 19.13
N ASN A 131 -19.68 -19.97 20.30
CA ASN A 131 -20.61 -21.02 20.74
C ASN A 131 -22.07 -20.78 20.33
N GLU A 132 -22.41 -19.57 19.88
CA GLU A 132 -23.70 -19.32 19.24
C GLU A 132 -23.73 -20.02 17.88
N GLY A 133 -24.65 -20.99 17.75
CA GLY A 133 -24.84 -21.74 16.49
C GLY A 133 -25.04 -20.79 15.31
N THR A 134 -24.53 -21.18 14.14
CA THR A 134 -24.69 -20.39 12.91
C THR A 134 -26.17 -20.18 12.63
N SER A 135 -26.59 -18.94 12.43
CA SER A 135 -27.94 -18.62 11.94
C SER A 135 -28.19 -19.27 10.57
N GLU A 136 -29.47 -19.41 10.19
CA GLU A 136 -29.80 -19.86 8.84
C GLU A 136 -29.11 -18.96 7.80
N ALA A 137 -28.59 -19.56 6.74
CA ALA A 137 -27.89 -18.83 5.69
C ALA A 137 -28.83 -17.78 5.08
N GLN A 138 -28.47 -16.52 5.23
CA GLN A 138 -29.10 -15.38 4.55
C GLN A 138 -28.03 -14.81 3.63
N MET A 139 -27.96 -15.39 2.43
CA MET A 139 -26.96 -14.97 1.46
C MET A 139 -27.26 -13.56 0.98
N GLU A 140 -26.34 -12.65 1.26
CA GLU A 140 -26.27 -11.32 0.68
C GLU A 140 -25.04 -11.28 -0.22
N VAL A 141 -25.22 -10.80 -1.46
CA VAL A 141 -24.13 -10.60 -2.41
C VAL A 141 -24.06 -9.12 -2.70
N LYS A 142 -22.90 -8.53 -2.47
CA LYS A 142 -22.55 -7.19 -2.92
C LYS A 142 -21.51 -7.32 -4.02
N TYR A 143 -21.54 -6.37 -4.93
CA TYR A 143 -20.48 -6.17 -5.89
C TYR A 143 -20.04 -4.72 -5.78
N ASN A 144 -18.76 -4.50 -5.93
CA ASN A 144 -18.15 -3.20 -6.11
C ASN A 144 -17.02 -3.35 -7.12
N GLY A 145 -16.43 -2.24 -7.54
CA GLY A 145 -15.30 -2.27 -8.44
C GLY A 145 -15.00 -0.90 -9.00
N GLU A 146 -14.09 -0.90 -9.95
CA GLU A 146 -13.54 0.30 -10.56
C GLU A 146 -13.41 0.13 -12.07
N VAL A 147 -13.49 1.24 -12.78
CA VAL A 147 -13.15 1.33 -14.18
C VAL A 147 -12.29 2.56 -14.37
N GLU A 148 -11.09 2.37 -14.88
CA GLU A 148 -10.12 3.41 -15.17
C GLU A 148 -9.77 3.45 -16.65
N PHE A 149 -9.60 4.66 -17.18
CA PHE A 149 -9.10 4.87 -18.53
C PHE A 149 -8.23 6.11 -18.60
N ASP A 150 -6.99 5.88 -19.03
CA ASP A 150 -6.00 6.92 -19.08
C ASP A 150 -5.50 7.14 -20.48
N ALA A 151 -5.07 8.38 -20.72
CA ALA A 151 -4.40 8.75 -21.95
C ALA A 151 -3.32 9.79 -21.65
N TYR A 152 -2.09 9.44 -22.01
CA TYR A 152 -0.93 10.30 -21.82
C TYR A 152 -0.28 10.60 -23.18
N THR A 153 0.34 11.77 -23.28
CA THR A 153 1.23 12.09 -24.39
C THR A 153 2.68 11.89 -23.95
N GLY A 154 3.53 11.43 -24.86
CA GLY A 154 4.98 11.61 -24.73
C GLY A 154 5.40 13.07 -24.85
N ASN A 155 6.65 13.31 -25.25
CA ASN A 155 7.17 14.67 -25.35
C ASN A 155 6.54 15.43 -26.54
N VAL A 156 5.65 16.37 -26.25
CA VAL A 156 4.95 17.15 -27.28
C VAL A 156 5.87 18.17 -27.97
N TRP A 157 7.04 18.48 -27.41
CA TRP A 157 8.00 19.39 -28.03
C TRP A 157 8.91 18.73 -29.07
N LYS A 158 9.03 17.40 -29.04
CA LYS A 158 9.91 16.64 -29.95
C LYS A 158 9.08 15.74 -30.84
N ASP A 159 9.07 16.04 -32.15
CA ASP A 159 8.32 15.26 -33.13
C ASP A 159 8.69 13.76 -33.15
N ASP A 160 9.96 13.42 -32.87
CA ASP A 160 10.45 12.03 -32.86
C ASP A 160 9.99 11.25 -31.61
N ASP A 161 9.62 11.94 -30.52
CA ASP A 161 9.18 11.37 -29.23
C ASP A 161 7.68 11.62 -28.97
N LEU A 162 6.95 12.10 -29.99
CA LEU A 162 5.50 12.30 -29.91
C LEU A 162 4.78 10.96 -30.06
N ASN A 163 4.62 10.27 -28.93
CA ASN A 163 3.79 9.08 -28.79
C ASN A 163 2.56 9.36 -27.91
N HIS A 164 1.67 8.38 -27.86
CA HIS A 164 0.57 8.34 -26.90
C HIS A 164 0.63 7.00 -26.19
N SER A 165 0.44 7.00 -24.88
CA SER A 165 0.21 5.79 -24.09
C SER A 165 -1.18 5.83 -23.49
N TYR A 166 -1.68 4.65 -23.16
CA TYR A 166 -3.00 4.44 -22.60
C TYR A 166 -2.85 3.42 -21.47
N ALA A 167 -3.54 3.61 -20.35
CA ALA A 167 -3.72 2.57 -19.34
C ALA A 167 -5.22 2.31 -19.19
N SER A 168 -5.59 1.09 -18.83
CA SER A 168 -7.00 0.73 -18.66
C SER A 168 -7.14 -0.39 -17.64
N THR A 169 -7.83 -0.08 -16.56
CA THR A 169 -8.06 -0.99 -15.44
C THR A 169 -9.56 -1.23 -15.29
N PHE A 170 -9.92 -2.47 -15.03
CA PHE A 170 -11.28 -2.87 -14.69
C PHE A 170 -11.25 -3.85 -13.54
N ASP A 171 -11.80 -3.44 -12.41
CA ASP A 171 -11.95 -4.28 -11.24
C ASP A 171 -13.40 -4.65 -10.99
N LEU A 172 -13.59 -5.90 -10.59
CA LEU A 172 -14.88 -6.40 -10.16
C LEU A 172 -14.72 -7.33 -8.96
N ASN A 173 -15.19 -6.83 -7.83
CA ASN A 173 -15.15 -7.50 -6.56
C ASN A 173 -16.53 -8.05 -6.19
N PHE A 174 -16.55 -9.28 -5.68
CA PHE A 174 -17.74 -9.93 -5.16
C PHE A 174 -17.58 -10.22 -3.68
N GLU A 175 -18.42 -9.59 -2.86
CA GLU A 175 -18.53 -9.89 -1.44
C GLU A 175 -19.79 -10.72 -1.18
N VAL A 176 -19.60 -11.96 -0.72
CA VAL A 176 -20.68 -12.88 -0.39
C VAL A 176 -20.74 -13.05 1.12
N LYS A 177 -21.76 -12.48 1.76
CA LYS A 177 -22.05 -12.71 3.17
C LYS A 177 -22.99 -13.91 3.29
N PHE A 178 -22.52 -15.00 3.88
CA PHE A 178 -23.32 -16.22 4.07
C PHE A 178 -24.24 -16.10 5.29
N ASN A 179 -23.75 -15.45 6.36
CA ASN A 179 -24.47 -15.14 7.59
C ASN A 179 -23.74 -14.04 8.37
N GLU A 180 -24.12 -13.81 9.64
CA GLU A 180 -23.52 -12.76 10.49
C GLU A 180 -22.01 -12.92 10.73
N LYS A 181 -21.46 -14.13 10.56
CA LYS A 181 -20.07 -14.46 10.92
C LYS A 181 -19.22 -14.94 9.76
N TRP A 182 -19.82 -15.36 8.65
CA TRP A 182 -19.11 -15.94 7.52
C TRP A 182 -19.34 -15.12 6.26
N SER A 183 -18.24 -14.77 5.59
CA SER A 183 -18.23 -14.14 4.28
C SER A 183 -17.15 -14.74 3.38
N ALA A 184 -17.22 -14.43 2.09
CA ALA A 184 -16.17 -14.69 1.12
C ALA A 184 -16.02 -13.48 0.20
N PHE A 185 -14.82 -13.34 -0.35
CA PHE A 185 -14.44 -12.34 -1.33
C PHE A 185 -13.86 -13.03 -2.56
N VAL A 186 -14.12 -12.48 -3.76
CA VAL A 186 -13.42 -12.82 -5.00
C VAL A 186 -13.21 -11.52 -5.78
N GLY A 187 -11.96 -11.23 -6.15
CA GLY A 187 -11.59 -10.14 -7.03
C GLY A 187 -11.30 -10.64 -8.44
N LEU A 188 -11.72 -9.88 -9.44
CA LEU A 188 -11.37 -10.07 -10.84
C LEU A 188 -10.88 -8.74 -11.36
N GLU A 189 -9.80 -8.78 -12.11
CA GLU A 189 -9.15 -7.59 -12.62
C GLU A 189 -8.83 -7.77 -14.09
N ALA A 190 -8.91 -6.69 -14.84
CA ALA A 190 -8.30 -6.59 -16.15
C ALA A 190 -7.52 -5.30 -16.20
N ASP A 191 -6.20 -5.42 -16.16
CA ASP A 191 -5.29 -4.31 -16.04
C ASP A 191 -4.19 -4.31 -17.12
N GLY A 192 -3.65 -3.14 -17.41
CA GLY A 192 -2.43 -2.97 -18.18
C GLY A 192 -2.29 -1.63 -18.90
N GLU A 193 -1.04 -1.31 -19.24
CA GLU A 193 -0.60 -0.11 -19.96
C GLU A 193 -0.97 -0.07 -21.46
N THR A 194 -2.13 -0.65 -21.83
CA THR A 194 -2.61 -0.64 -23.21
C THR A 194 -4.14 -0.58 -23.29
N THR A 195 -4.68 -0.47 -24.50
CA THR A 195 -6.12 -0.54 -24.75
C THR A 195 -6.70 -1.96 -24.69
N ASP A 196 -5.85 -2.98 -24.53
CA ASP A 196 -6.23 -4.40 -24.51
C ASP A 196 -5.70 -5.07 -23.22
N PRO A 197 -6.20 -4.66 -22.02
CA PRO A 197 -5.66 -5.13 -20.74
C PRO A 197 -5.84 -6.64 -20.53
N ALA A 198 -4.92 -7.23 -19.76
CA ALA A 198 -4.93 -8.66 -19.49
C ALA A 198 -5.86 -8.97 -18.31
N SER A 199 -6.80 -9.89 -18.49
CA SER A 199 -7.66 -10.32 -17.38
C SER A 199 -6.93 -11.30 -16.46
N ILE A 200 -6.77 -10.91 -15.21
CA ILE A 200 -6.14 -11.69 -14.15
C ILE A 200 -7.12 -11.92 -13.00
N TYR A 201 -6.74 -12.84 -12.11
CA TYR A 201 -7.50 -13.16 -10.92
C TYR A 201 -6.88 -12.39 -9.75
N ASN A 202 -7.64 -11.44 -9.19
CA ASN A 202 -7.19 -10.53 -8.14
C ASN A 202 -7.61 -11.05 -6.75
N GLY A 203 -7.25 -12.32 -6.49
CA GLY A 203 -7.41 -12.97 -5.18
C GLY A 203 -8.82 -13.47 -4.82
N ALA A 204 -8.87 -14.37 -3.82
CA ALA A 204 -10.09 -14.71 -3.09
C ALA A 204 -9.78 -15.21 -1.68
N TYR A 205 -10.70 -14.96 -0.77
CA TYR A 205 -10.62 -15.50 0.59
C TYR A 205 -12.00 -15.81 1.17
N ILE A 206 -12.00 -16.62 2.23
CA ILE A 206 -13.14 -16.84 3.11
C ILE A 206 -12.79 -16.25 4.47
N GLN A 207 -13.72 -15.50 5.06
CA GLN A 207 -13.57 -14.86 6.35
C GLN A 207 -14.56 -15.41 7.37
N TYR A 208 -14.06 -15.63 8.58
CA TYR A 208 -14.84 -15.89 9.79
C TYR A 208 -14.64 -14.74 10.79
N GLN A 209 -15.70 -13.99 11.06
CA GLN A 209 -15.71 -12.86 11.99
C GLN A 209 -16.83 -13.04 13.03
N PRO A 210 -16.57 -13.77 14.13
CA PRO A 210 -17.56 -13.93 15.20
C PRO A 210 -17.74 -12.66 16.04
N ALA A 211 -16.78 -11.72 16.03
CA ALA A 211 -16.86 -10.49 16.80
C ALA A 211 -16.13 -9.35 16.08
N ASP A 212 -16.51 -8.11 16.38
CA ASP A 212 -15.91 -6.93 15.73
C ASP A 212 -14.41 -6.80 15.97
N PHE A 213 -13.90 -7.36 17.07
CA PHE A 213 -12.47 -7.34 17.42
C PHE A 213 -11.72 -8.62 17.03
N PHE A 214 -12.35 -9.57 16.33
CA PHE A 214 -11.70 -10.82 15.93
C PHE A 214 -12.19 -11.35 14.59
N ALA A 215 -11.26 -11.52 13.65
CA ALA A 215 -11.50 -12.16 12.37
C ALA A 215 -10.38 -13.15 12.02
N VAL A 216 -10.73 -14.16 11.21
CA VAL A 216 -9.77 -15.05 10.57
C VAL A 216 -10.10 -15.11 9.08
N LYS A 217 -9.12 -14.87 8.22
CA LYS A 217 -9.24 -15.03 6.77
C LYS A 217 -8.38 -16.22 6.31
N LEU A 218 -8.87 -16.93 5.30
CA LEU A 218 -8.12 -17.99 4.61
C LEU A 218 -8.26 -17.79 3.11
N GLY A 219 -7.15 -17.69 2.39
CA GLY A 219 -7.15 -17.47 0.95
C GLY A 219 -5.91 -16.71 0.48
N ASP A 220 -6.10 -15.92 -0.57
CA ASP A 220 -5.14 -14.95 -1.07
C ASP A 220 -5.26 -13.67 -0.23
N LEU A 221 -4.13 -13.19 0.26
CA LEU A 221 -4.00 -12.07 1.18
C LEU A 221 -2.88 -11.18 0.67
N THR A 222 -3.10 -9.88 0.69
CA THR A 222 -2.13 -8.88 0.24
C THR A 222 -1.83 -7.98 1.43
N PHE A 223 -0.54 -7.74 1.68
CA PHE A 223 -0.08 -6.80 2.69
C PHE A 223 0.76 -5.72 2.02
N SER A 224 0.47 -4.47 2.34
CA SER A 224 1.27 -3.33 1.93
C SER A 224 1.28 -2.33 3.07
N GLU A 225 2.42 -1.68 3.28
CA GLU A 225 2.60 -0.75 4.39
C GLU A 225 3.40 0.45 3.90
N GLY A 226 2.98 1.66 4.29
CA GLY A 226 3.76 2.84 3.93
C GLY A 226 3.71 3.25 2.46
N ALA A 227 2.73 2.78 1.69
CA ALA A 227 2.39 3.28 0.34
C ALA A 227 2.29 4.81 0.31
N PHE A 228 2.60 5.46 -0.80
CA PHE A 228 2.48 6.92 -0.90
C PHE A 228 1.01 7.35 -1.00
N VAL A 229 0.51 8.16 -0.06
CA VAL A 229 -0.92 8.52 0.00
C VAL A 229 -1.19 9.87 -0.64
N ALA A 230 -0.23 10.80 -0.55
CA ALA A 230 -0.39 12.12 -1.11
C ALA A 230 -0.17 12.11 -2.63
N TYR A 231 0.97 11.58 -3.07
CA TYR A 231 1.39 11.42 -4.46
C TYR A 231 2.77 10.74 -4.55
N TYR A 232 2.90 9.75 -5.43
CA TYR A 232 4.15 9.25 -6.01
C TYR A 232 3.80 8.55 -7.32
N ASP A 233 4.13 9.21 -8.44
CA ASP A 233 3.60 8.88 -9.77
C ASP A 233 2.06 8.91 -9.85
N TYR A 234 1.52 8.72 -11.05
CA TYR A 234 0.12 8.99 -11.42
C TYR A 234 -0.82 7.79 -11.38
N ASP A 235 -0.28 6.57 -11.26
CA ASP A 235 -1.02 5.33 -11.47
C ASP A 235 -1.43 4.70 -10.13
N ASP A 236 -0.74 3.65 -9.66
CA ASP A 236 -1.07 2.97 -8.42
C ASP A 236 -0.14 3.37 -7.25
N PRO A 237 -0.65 3.96 -6.16
CA PRO A 237 0.14 4.21 -4.95
C PRO A 237 0.63 2.92 -4.25
N ALA A 238 0.07 1.75 -4.56
CA ALA A 238 0.54 0.46 -4.05
C ALA A 238 1.80 -0.05 -4.77
N ASP A 239 2.09 0.46 -5.98
CA ASP A 239 3.27 0.09 -6.74
C ASP A 239 4.57 0.60 -6.13
N ASN A 240 4.48 1.65 -5.31
CA ASN A 240 5.62 2.29 -4.67
C ASN A 240 5.29 2.51 -3.20
N ALA A 241 6.19 2.12 -2.31
CA ALA A 241 5.99 2.34 -0.89
C ALA A 241 7.28 2.80 -0.22
N ALA A 242 7.15 3.70 0.74
CA ALA A 242 8.23 3.96 1.66
C ALA A 242 8.37 2.83 2.69
N GLY A 243 7.33 2.03 2.93
CA GLY A 243 7.38 0.99 3.94
C GLY A 243 7.68 -0.41 3.39
N MET A 244 6.81 -0.89 2.52
CA MET A 244 6.86 -2.20 1.87
C MET A 244 5.86 -2.20 0.72
N LYS A 245 6.31 -2.56 -0.50
CA LYS A 245 5.40 -2.79 -1.63
C LYS A 245 4.45 -3.94 -1.32
N GLU A 246 3.43 -4.15 -2.15
CA GLU A 246 2.50 -5.27 -2.00
C GLU A 246 3.22 -6.63 -1.92
N HIS A 247 2.94 -7.36 -0.84
CA HIS A 247 3.39 -8.72 -0.59
C HIS A 247 2.18 -9.65 -0.55
N ASP A 248 2.11 -10.55 -1.53
CA ASP A 248 1.01 -11.49 -1.70
C ASP A 248 1.32 -12.85 -1.08
N ILE A 249 0.42 -13.30 -0.21
CA ILE A 249 0.48 -14.62 0.40
C ILE A 249 -0.80 -15.39 0.14
N ARG A 250 -0.67 -16.70 -0.13
CA ARG A 250 -1.77 -17.64 0.02
C ARG A 250 -1.66 -18.33 1.37
N GLY A 251 -2.55 -17.99 2.29
CA GLY A 251 -2.39 -18.39 3.68
C GLY A 251 -3.56 -18.11 4.61
N LEU A 252 -3.21 -17.75 5.83
CA LEU A 252 -4.13 -17.45 6.93
C LEU A 252 -3.78 -16.10 7.54
N GLU A 253 -4.79 -15.26 7.75
CA GLU A 253 -4.70 -14.01 8.49
C GLU A 253 -5.52 -14.12 9.78
N ILE A 254 -4.99 -13.61 10.88
CA ILE A 254 -5.71 -13.38 12.13
C ILE A 254 -5.70 -11.89 12.42
N ASP A 255 -6.88 -11.29 12.55
CA ASP A 255 -7.06 -9.96 13.13
C ASP A 255 -7.61 -10.12 14.54
N LEU A 256 -6.90 -9.57 15.52
CA LEU A 256 -7.30 -9.53 16.92
C LEU A 256 -7.10 -8.12 17.48
N ALA A 257 -8.19 -7.36 17.55
CA ALA A 257 -8.26 -6.04 18.15
C ALA A 257 -7.16 -5.09 17.61
N GLY A 258 -6.99 -5.09 16.28
CA GLY A 258 -5.99 -4.28 15.57
C GLY A 258 -4.64 -4.98 15.38
N PHE A 259 -4.38 -6.11 16.06
CA PHE A 259 -3.19 -6.93 15.78
C PHE A 259 -3.48 -7.86 14.60
N ILE A 260 -2.74 -7.69 13.52
CA ILE A 260 -2.81 -8.50 12.31
C ILE A 260 -1.61 -9.44 12.29
N LEU A 261 -1.86 -10.73 12.04
CA LEU A 261 -0.84 -11.74 11.80
C LEU A 261 -1.22 -12.55 10.57
N GLY A 262 -0.47 -12.37 9.50
CA GLY A 262 -0.51 -13.16 8.27
C GLY A 262 0.60 -14.20 8.26
N PHE A 263 0.31 -15.40 7.74
CA PHE A 263 1.35 -16.34 7.36
C PHE A 263 0.88 -17.26 6.25
N GLY A 264 1.77 -17.58 5.32
CA GLY A 264 1.39 -18.30 4.13
C GLY A 264 2.55 -18.72 3.26
N PHE A 265 2.19 -19.10 2.04
CA PHE A 265 3.14 -19.30 0.95
C PHE A 265 3.13 -18.05 0.08
N GLY A 266 4.30 -17.57 -0.31
CA GLY A 266 4.39 -16.51 -1.31
C GLY A 266 3.63 -16.92 -2.58
N SER A 267 2.86 -15.99 -3.14
CA SER A 267 2.12 -16.18 -4.39
C SER A 267 2.31 -15.07 -5.43
N GLY A 268 3.20 -14.11 -5.17
CA GLY A 268 3.47 -12.96 -6.03
C GLY A 268 4.52 -13.23 -7.11
N ASP A 269 4.66 -12.25 -8.02
CA ASP A 269 5.63 -12.30 -9.11
C ASP A 269 7.09 -12.16 -8.64
N ASN A 270 7.32 -11.72 -7.40
CA ASN A 270 8.62 -11.62 -6.74
C ASN A 270 9.06 -12.92 -6.00
N ASP A 271 8.27 -13.99 -6.03
CA ASP A 271 8.57 -15.24 -5.29
C ASP A 271 9.52 -16.22 -6.00
N TRP A 272 10.47 -15.71 -6.78
CA TRP A 272 11.35 -16.53 -7.64
C TRP A 272 12.79 -16.59 -7.08
N ALA A 273 13.16 -17.70 -6.43
CA ALA A 273 14.58 -18.08 -6.28
C ALA A 273 14.95 -19.19 -7.28
N ASP A 274 15.63 -18.78 -8.35
CA ASP A 274 16.28 -19.60 -9.38
C ASP A 274 15.46 -20.74 -10.05
N GLU A 275 16.06 -21.37 -11.09
CA GLU A 275 15.44 -22.27 -12.08
C GLU A 275 14.74 -23.53 -11.52
N GLU A 276 14.72 -23.76 -10.21
CA GLU A 276 14.07 -24.89 -9.54
C GLU A 276 12.97 -24.46 -8.54
N GLY A 277 12.10 -23.51 -8.91
CA GLY A 277 10.82 -23.27 -8.23
C GLY A 277 10.94 -23.11 -6.71
N ALA A 278 11.33 -21.91 -6.29
CA ALA A 278 11.48 -21.58 -4.88
C ALA A 278 10.22 -21.86 -4.07
N LYS A 279 10.40 -22.36 -2.85
CA LYS A 279 9.32 -22.46 -1.88
C LYS A 279 9.43 -21.27 -0.95
N VAL A 280 8.61 -20.27 -1.20
CA VAL A 280 8.61 -19.05 -0.40
C VAL A 280 7.58 -19.17 0.72
N TYR A 281 7.98 -18.74 1.91
CA TYR A 281 7.15 -18.66 3.10
C TYR A 281 7.21 -17.24 3.63
N ASP A 282 6.05 -16.72 3.96
CA ASP A 282 5.92 -15.35 4.40
C ASP A 282 5.22 -15.31 5.76
N VAL A 283 5.68 -14.40 6.63
CA VAL A 283 5.04 -14.05 7.89
C VAL A 283 4.97 -12.53 8.01
N HIS A 284 3.74 -12.03 8.03
CA HIS A 284 3.43 -10.62 8.22
C HIS A 284 2.84 -10.37 9.61
N ALA A 285 3.24 -9.30 10.29
CA ALA A 285 2.61 -8.84 11.51
C ALA A 285 2.55 -7.31 11.60
N ALA A 286 1.38 -6.78 11.93
CA ALA A 286 1.16 -5.35 12.14
C ALA A 286 0.25 -5.09 13.35
N TYR A 287 0.29 -3.87 13.90
CA TYR A 287 -0.63 -3.47 14.96
C TYR A 287 -1.22 -2.09 14.72
N GLU A 288 -2.54 -2.01 14.53
CA GLU A 288 -3.28 -0.76 14.38
C GLU A 288 -3.57 -0.12 15.73
N PHE A 289 -3.07 1.09 15.96
CA PHE A 289 -3.44 1.93 17.10
C PHE A 289 -4.01 3.27 16.65
N ASP A 290 -5.33 3.41 16.76
CA ASP A 290 -6.03 4.67 16.56
C ASP A 290 -6.53 5.27 17.87
N TYR A 291 -6.16 6.52 18.13
CA TYR A 291 -6.68 7.26 19.27
C TYR A 291 -6.76 8.76 19.01
N ALA A 292 -7.98 9.30 19.06
CA ALA A 292 -8.24 10.74 19.03
C ALA A 292 -7.58 11.47 17.83
N GLY A 293 -7.63 10.85 16.65
CA GLY A 293 -7.04 11.38 15.41
C GLY A 293 -5.53 11.16 15.29
N GLN A 294 -4.90 10.45 16.22
CA GLN A 294 -3.57 9.87 16.05
C GLN A 294 -3.71 8.42 15.58
N HIS A 295 -2.84 8.04 14.66
CA HIS A 295 -2.71 6.70 14.12
C HIS A 295 -1.24 6.26 14.31
N LEU A 296 -1.01 5.01 14.68
CA LEU A 296 0.32 4.41 14.75
C LEU A 296 0.22 2.94 14.36
N ARG A 297 1.03 2.53 13.40
CA ARG A 297 1.04 1.17 12.85
C ARG A 297 2.47 0.66 12.66
N PRO A 298 3.09 0.05 13.68
CA PRO A 298 4.30 -0.72 13.47
C PRO A 298 3.99 -2.01 12.71
N TYR A 299 4.89 -2.41 11.83
CA TYR A 299 4.78 -3.64 11.06
C TYR A 299 6.14 -4.34 10.93
N VAL A 300 6.07 -5.64 10.64
CA VAL A 300 7.20 -6.49 10.24
C VAL A 300 6.69 -7.55 9.28
N ASP A 301 7.48 -7.82 8.25
CA ASP A 301 7.25 -8.82 7.24
C ASP A 301 8.54 -9.59 7.01
N TYR A 302 8.47 -10.91 6.99
CA TYR A 302 9.63 -11.76 6.82
C TYR A 302 9.34 -12.82 5.77
N LYS A 303 10.09 -12.74 4.68
CA LYS A 303 10.01 -13.68 3.57
C LYS A 303 11.20 -14.64 3.61
N SER A 304 10.91 -15.92 3.48
CA SER A 304 11.90 -16.99 3.53
C SER A 304 11.87 -17.88 2.29
N TYR A 305 13.00 -17.93 1.59
CA TYR A 305 13.22 -18.77 0.40
C TYR A 305 13.73 -20.18 0.73
N GLN A 306 13.71 -20.58 2.01
CA GLN A 306 14.33 -21.82 2.53
C GLN A 306 15.85 -21.93 2.34
N SER A 307 16.50 -20.87 1.87
CA SER A 307 17.94 -20.66 2.02
C SER A 307 18.14 -19.66 3.17
N VAL A 308 19.24 -19.79 3.93
CA VAL A 308 19.52 -18.76 4.94
C VAL A 308 19.84 -17.43 4.27
N GLN A 309 20.45 -17.47 3.09
CA GLN A 309 21.14 -16.35 2.43
C GLN A 309 20.27 -15.50 1.51
N HIS A 310 19.02 -15.87 1.23
CA HIS A 310 18.12 -15.10 0.35
C HIS A 310 16.89 -14.58 1.07
N ASN A 311 16.83 -14.68 2.41
CA ASN A 311 15.65 -14.21 3.14
C ASN A 311 15.57 -12.68 3.09
N GLU A 312 14.36 -12.15 3.19
CA GLU A 312 14.07 -10.73 3.22
C GLU A 312 13.39 -10.34 4.53
N LEU A 313 13.58 -9.10 4.95
CA LEU A 313 12.94 -8.51 6.10
C LEU A 313 12.52 -7.08 5.80
N HIS A 314 11.22 -6.85 5.87
CA HIS A 314 10.65 -5.51 5.93
C HIS A 314 10.19 -5.21 7.34
N ALA A 315 10.45 -4.01 7.83
CA ALA A 315 9.95 -3.57 9.11
C ALA A 315 9.84 -2.06 9.15
N GLY A 316 8.87 -1.55 9.90
CA GLY A 316 8.71 -0.12 9.94
C GLY A 316 7.62 0.34 10.88
N VAL A 317 7.30 1.61 10.73
CA VAL A 317 6.21 2.24 11.45
C VAL A 317 5.60 3.34 10.60
N GLU A 318 4.28 3.27 10.46
CA GLU A 318 3.47 4.38 9.99
C GLU A 318 2.91 5.14 11.19
N ALA A 319 2.92 6.47 11.10
CA ALA A 319 2.35 7.36 12.10
C ALA A 319 1.53 8.46 11.43
N GLY A 320 0.33 8.69 11.93
CA GLY A 320 -0.62 9.65 11.38
C GLY A 320 -1.15 10.60 12.46
N LEU A 321 -1.46 11.82 12.05
CA LEU A 321 -2.13 12.84 12.84
C LEU A 321 -3.14 13.59 11.97
N SER A 322 -4.39 13.64 12.42
CA SER A 322 -5.45 14.42 11.78
C SER A 322 -6.12 15.33 12.81
N ILE A 323 -5.88 16.64 12.68
CA ILE A 323 -6.46 17.66 13.57
C ILE A 323 -6.92 18.86 12.75
N GLY A 324 -8.23 19.06 12.64
CA GLY A 324 -8.83 20.34 12.25
C GLY A 324 -8.35 20.88 10.90
N GLY A 325 -8.47 20.10 9.84
CA GLY A 325 -8.04 20.45 8.48
C GLY A 325 -6.54 20.26 8.23
N PHE A 326 -5.73 20.04 9.27
CA PHE A 326 -4.34 19.61 9.13
C PHE A 326 -4.25 18.09 9.23
N GLY A 327 -3.56 17.48 8.27
CA GLY A 327 -3.13 16.09 8.30
C GLY A 327 -1.60 16.02 8.27
N PHE A 328 -1.04 15.02 8.92
CA PHE A 328 0.37 14.68 8.82
C PHE A 328 0.51 13.18 8.89
N ARG A 329 1.14 12.60 7.88
CA ARG A 329 1.55 11.20 7.87
C ARG A 329 3.07 11.13 7.79
N ALA A 330 3.66 10.17 8.49
CA ALA A 330 5.06 9.86 8.40
C ALA A 330 5.26 8.35 8.43
N VAL A 331 6.19 7.87 7.61
CA VAL A 331 6.56 6.45 7.53
C VAL A 331 8.06 6.35 7.70
N TYR A 332 8.48 5.38 8.50
CA TYR A 332 9.84 4.86 8.48
C TYR A 332 9.77 3.40 8.04
N GLY A 333 10.52 3.06 6.99
CA GLY A 333 10.70 1.69 6.53
C GLY A 333 12.15 1.24 6.65
N PHE A 334 12.32 -0.05 6.85
CA PHE A 334 13.58 -0.77 6.81
C PHE A 334 13.38 -1.98 5.91
N HIS A 335 14.25 -2.10 4.91
CA HIS A 335 14.26 -3.18 3.93
C HIS A 335 15.62 -3.86 4.04
N ALA A 336 15.66 -5.18 4.00
CA ALA A 336 16.90 -5.93 4.00
C ALA A 336 16.73 -7.26 3.30
N ASP A 337 17.56 -7.49 2.28
CA ASP A 337 17.49 -8.67 1.43
C ASP A 337 18.82 -9.42 1.51
N TYR A 338 18.82 -10.65 0.97
CA TYR A 338 19.95 -11.57 1.07
C TYR A 338 20.49 -11.74 2.50
N LEU A 339 19.57 -11.81 3.48
CA LEU A 339 19.93 -11.78 4.89
C LEU A 339 20.92 -12.88 5.28
N GLY A 340 22.09 -12.49 5.76
CA GLY A 340 23.08 -13.45 6.22
C GLY A 340 23.80 -14.19 5.10
N ASP A 341 23.83 -13.63 3.88
CA ASP A 341 24.90 -13.93 2.94
C ASP A 341 26.26 -13.59 3.56
N ASP A 342 27.21 -14.51 3.42
CA ASP A 342 28.57 -14.40 3.92
C ASP A 342 29.61 -14.58 2.79
N GLY A 343 29.20 -14.33 1.55
CA GLY A 343 30.03 -14.52 0.35
C GLY A 343 29.77 -15.83 -0.36
N ASP A 344 28.60 -16.43 -0.12
CA ASP A 344 28.25 -17.78 -0.60
C ASP A 344 27.17 -17.72 -1.70
N VAL A 345 26.39 -16.64 -1.80
CA VAL A 345 25.48 -16.38 -2.93
C VAL A 345 26.31 -16.16 -4.20
N VAL A 346 27.25 -15.22 -4.15
CA VAL A 346 28.33 -15.09 -5.13
C VAL A 346 29.66 -15.19 -4.41
N GLU A 347 30.51 -16.12 -4.87
CA GLU A 347 31.76 -16.48 -4.19
C GLU A 347 32.62 -15.23 -3.87
N GLY A 348 32.68 -14.89 -2.59
CA GLY A 348 33.49 -13.79 -2.05
C GLY A 348 32.89 -12.39 -2.16
N GLN A 349 31.58 -12.27 -2.41
CA GLN A 349 30.85 -11.00 -2.42
C GLN A 349 29.73 -11.01 -1.37
N ASP A 350 29.67 -10.01 -0.50
CA ASP A 350 28.54 -9.85 0.43
C ASP A 350 27.37 -9.17 -0.28
N TRP A 351 26.33 -9.92 -0.61
CA TRP A 351 25.14 -9.41 -1.28
C TRP A 351 24.08 -8.90 -0.30
N THR A 352 24.35 -8.87 1.00
CA THR A 352 23.42 -8.30 1.98
C THR A 352 23.16 -6.83 1.64
N SER A 353 21.94 -6.54 1.20
CA SER A 353 21.49 -5.19 0.90
C SER A 353 20.59 -4.70 2.03
N THR A 354 20.66 -3.42 2.35
CA THR A 354 19.78 -2.79 3.34
C THR A 354 19.37 -1.39 2.89
N ALA A 355 18.16 -0.99 3.25
CA ALA A 355 17.72 0.37 3.07
C ALA A 355 16.91 0.88 4.26
N HIS A 356 17.07 2.18 4.53
CA HIS A 356 16.26 2.94 5.46
C HIS A 356 15.53 4.03 4.70
N THR A 357 14.21 4.02 4.77
CA THR A 357 13.34 4.93 4.04
C THR A 357 12.60 5.84 5.02
N PHE A 358 12.37 7.07 4.58
CA PHE A 358 11.67 8.09 5.36
C PHE A 358 10.69 8.81 4.45
N LEU A 359 9.42 8.81 4.83
CA LEU A 359 8.35 9.52 4.15
C LEU A 359 7.66 10.48 5.11
N ALA A 360 7.35 11.68 4.63
CA ALA A 360 6.52 12.64 5.33
C ALA A 360 5.53 13.29 4.37
N GLU A 361 4.24 13.23 4.73
CA GLU A 361 3.13 13.75 3.93
C GLU A 361 2.24 14.68 4.76
N PRO A 362 2.64 15.95 4.94
CA PRO A 362 1.76 16.98 5.45
C PRO A 362 0.65 17.31 4.45
N THR A 363 -0.57 17.51 4.97
CA THR A 363 -1.71 18.02 4.22
C THR A 363 -2.41 19.14 4.98
N PHE A 364 -2.99 20.09 4.26
CA PHE A 364 -3.73 21.19 4.87
C PHE A 364 -4.91 21.63 4.02
N GLU A 365 -6.11 21.45 4.54
CA GLU A 365 -7.36 21.85 3.93
C GLU A 365 -8.03 22.97 4.75
N VAL A 366 -8.17 24.16 4.15
CA VAL A 366 -8.93 25.27 4.73
C VAL A 366 -9.81 25.95 3.68
N GLY A 367 -11.11 25.69 3.79
CA GLY A 367 -12.14 26.34 2.98
C GLY A 367 -12.03 25.96 1.51
N MET A 368 -11.50 26.87 0.69
CA MET A 368 -11.30 26.63 -0.75
C MET A 368 -9.86 26.26 -1.10
N PHE A 369 -8.95 26.30 -0.12
CA PHE A 369 -7.53 26.02 -0.31
C PHE A 369 -7.20 24.65 0.26
N ASP A 370 -6.42 23.90 -0.49
CA ASP A 370 -5.90 22.58 -0.18
C ASP A 370 -4.41 22.59 -0.54
N ILE A 371 -3.58 21.91 0.24
CA ILE A 371 -2.19 21.65 -0.13
C ILE A 371 -1.84 20.24 0.32
N LYS A 372 -1.32 19.48 -0.64
CA LYS A 372 -0.72 18.17 -0.42
C LYS A 372 0.77 18.27 -0.63
N THR A 373 1.54 17.57 0.19
CA THR A 373 3.00 17.52 0.07
C THR A 373 3.50 16.12 0.38
N THR A 374 4.59 15.73 -0.27
CA THR A 374 5.32 14.49 -0.06
C THR A 374 6.79 14.83 0.05
N ALA A 375 7.50 14.27 1.01
CA ALA A 375 8.96 14.29 1.06
C ALA A 375 9.45 12.89 1.41
N PHE A 376 10.30 12.35 0.54
CA PHE A 376 10.82 11.00 0.63
C PHE A 376 12.33 11.00 0.54
N TYR A 377 12.96 10.12 1.32
CA TYR A 377 14.40 9.91 1.30
C TYR A 377 14.74 8.48 1.67
N ALA A 378 15.65 7.87 0.91
CA ALA A 378 16.17 6.55 1.20
C ALA A 378 17.69 6.61 1.42
N ILE A 379 18.17 5.84 2.39
CA ILE A 379 19.58 5.55 2.62
C ILE A 379 19.77 4.09 2.26
N VAL A 380 20.52 3.81 1.20
CA VAL A 380 20.69 2.47 0.63
C VAL A 380 22.14 2.02 0.78
N ASP A 381 22.33 0.77 1.20
CA ASP A 381 23.61 0.06 1.20
C ASP A 381 23.42 -1.26 0.44
N ARG A 382 24.13 -1.43 -0.68
CA ARG A 382 24.00 -2.60 -1.56
C ARG A 382 25.03 -3.70 -1.29
N GLY A 383 25.92 -3.51 -0.32
CA GLY A 383 27.07 -4.38 -0.16
C GLY A 383 27.92 -4.44 -1.44
N ASP A 384 28.26 -5.66 -1.87
CA ASP A 384 29.02 -5.98 -3.09
C ASP A 384 28.11 -6.38 -4.28
N ALA A 385 26.79 -6.34 -4.12
CA ALA A 385 25.86 -6.69 -5.19
C ALA A 385 26.03 -5.74 -6.40
N ALA A 386 25.88 -6.29 -7.60
CA ALA A 386 25.86 -5.46 -8.81
C ALA A 386 24.57 -4.62 -8.84
N GLU A 387 24.60 -3.50 -9.56
CA GLU A 387 23.36 -2.77 -9.92
C GLU A 387 22.38 -3.75 -10.58
N ASP A 388 21.09 -3.62 -10.24
CA ASP A 388 19.96 -4.46 -10.70
C ASP A 388 19.98 -5.92 -10.20
N ALA A 389 20.82 -6.25 -9.21
CA ALA A 389 20.93 -7.60 -8.69
C ALA A 389 20.26 -7.82 -7.32
N SER A 390 19.81 -6.74 -6.68
CA SER A 390 19.10 -6.77 -5.39
C SER A 390 17.63 -6.43 -5.56
N ASP A 391 16.76 -6.95 -4.70
CA ASP A 391 15.32 -6.64 -4.78
C ASP A 391 15.03 -5.16 -4.48
N LEU A 392 15.89 -4.50 -3.67
CA LEU A 392 15.90 -3.04 -3.54
C LEU A 392 15.97 -2.29 -4.89
N ASP A 393 16.71 -2.83 -5.86
CA ASP A 393 16.88 -2.22 -7.20
C ASP A 393 15.78 -2.68 -8.18
N ASN A 394 14.95 -3.67 -7.81
CA ASN A 394 13.84 -4.20 -8.61
C ASN A 394 12.48 -3.54 -8.31
N GLY A 395 12.49 -2.29 -7.83
CA GLY A 395 11.29 -1.47 -7.69
C GLY A 395 10.66 -1.43 -6.28
N GLU A 396 11.29 -2.01 -5.27
CA GLU A 396 10.87 -1.83 -3.87
C GLU A 396 11.04 -0.37 -3.39
N ILE A 397 12.16 0.25 -3.76
CA ILE A 397 12.44 1.65 -3.45
C ILE A 397 12.57 2.41 -4.77
N PRO A 398 11.77 3.46 -4.97
CA PRO A 398 11.63 3.95 -6.32
C PRO A 398 12.69 5.00 -6.69
N GLU A 399 13.28 5.69 -5.70
CA GLU A 399 14.46 6.55 -5.85
C GLU A 399 15.08 6.94 -4.49
N TYR A 400 16.27 7.57 -4.45
CA TYR A 400 16.87 7.94 -3.16
C TYR A 400 16.27 9.22 -2.57
N PHE A 401 15.71 10.13 -3.39
CA PHE A 401 15.08 11.35 -2.87
C PHE A 401 14.01 11.90 -3.80
N PHE A 402 12.82 12.12 -3.24
CA PHE A 402 11.69 12.69 -3.94
C PHE A 402 11.02 13.78 -3.09
N VAL A 403 10.55 14.85 -3.73
CA VAL A 403 9.69 15.84 -3.07
C VAL A 403 8.61 16.34 -4.00
N TYR A 404 7.38 16.43 -3.47
CA TYR A 404 6.21 16.91 -4.17
C TYR A 404 5.47 17.93 -3.32
N ALA A 405 4.91 18.94 -3.98
CA ALA A 405 3.96 19.88 -3.39
C ALA A 405 2.93 20.33 -4.40
N GLU A 406 1.66 20.27 -4.02
CA GLU A 406 0.55 20.76 -4.84
C GLU A 406 -0.39 21.64 -4.02
N PRO A 407 -0.26 22.97 -4.10
CA PRO A 407 -1.34 23.87 -3.72
C PRO A 407 -2.49 23.74 -4.72
N ALA A 408 -3.70 23.58 -4.19
CA ALA A 408 -4.92 23.43 -4.96
C ALA A 408 -6.04 24.36 -4.47
N PHE A 409 -6.88 24.80 -5.41
CA PHE A 409 -7.99 25.73 -5.16
C PHE A 409 -9.31 25.16 -5.69
N LYS A 410 -10.29 25.02 -4.79
CA LYS A 410 -11.67 24.67 -5.13
C LYS A 410 -12.35 25.87 -5.78
N ILE A 411 -12.67 25.77 -7.07
CA ILE A 411 -13.37 26.82 -7.83
C ILE A 411 -14.88 26.59 -7.80
N ALA A 412 -15.29 25.33 -7.76
CA ALA A 412 -16.66 24.88 -7.57
C ALA A 412 -16.65 23.64 -6.66
N GLU A 413 -17.84 23.18 -6.24
CA GLU A 413 -17.96 21.96 -5.43
C GLU A 413 -17.38 20.72 -6.13
N PHE A 414 -17.43 20.69 -7.46
CA PHE A 414 -16.97 19.58 -8.29
C PHE A 414 -15.72 19.89 -9.12
N ILE A 415 -15.07 21.07 -8.95
CA ILE A 415 -13.86 21.44 -9.72
C ILE A 415 -12.79 22.01 -8.77
N LYS A 416 -11.60 21.41 -8.82
CA LYS A 416 -10.39 21.85 -8.13
C LYS A 416 -9.26 22.06 -9.13
N LEU A 417 -8.49 23.15 -9.00
CA LEU A 417 -7.28 23.39 -9.79
C LEU A 417 -6.04 23.26 -8.91
N GLY A 418 -5.11 22.38 -9.30
CA GLY A 418 -3.82 22.15 -8.66
C GLY A 418 -2.66 22.73 -9.47
N ILE A 419 -1.56 23.01 -8.77
CA ILE A 419 -0.27 23.37 -9.37
C ILE A 419 0.77 22.41 -8.80
N PRO A 420 0.95 21.21 -9.38
CA PRO A 420 1.95 20.27 -8.91
C PRO A 420 3.36 20.80 -9.18
N VAL A 421 4.25 20.53 -8.24
CA VAL A 421 5.67 20.79 -8.30
C VAL A 421 6.38 19.60 -7.71
N GLU A 422 7.23 18.96 -8.51
CA GLU A 422 7.84 17.67 -8.22
C GLU A 422 9.34 17.76 -8.47
N TYR A 423 10.14 17.14 -7.63
CA TYR A 423 11.57 16.96 -7.86
C TYR A 423 11.89 15.50 -7.65
N HIS A 424 12.44 14.92 -8.71
CA HIS A 424 12.85 13.54 -8.78
C HIS A 424 14.35 13.47 -9.02
N THR A 425 14.97 12.50 -8.38
CA THR A 425 16.35 12.05 -8.61
C THR A 425 16.43 10.91 -9.61
N HIS A 426 15.37 10.11 -9.79
CA HIS A 426 15.29 9.00 -10.77
C HIS A 426 16.41 7.98 -10.66
N THR A 427 16.99 7.84 -9.46
CA THR A 427 18.08 6.92 -9.20
C THR A 427 18.12 6.60 -7.73
N LEU A 428 18.73 5.47 -7.40
CA LEU A 428 19.04 5.05 -6.03
C LEU A 428 20.53 5.27 -5.69
N ASP A 429 21.31 5.88 -6.60
CA ASP A 429 22.71 6.28 -6.38
C ASP A 429 22.80 7.79 -6.08
N ASP A 430 23.14 8.15 -4.84
CA ASP A 430 23.21 9.55 -4.41
C ASP A 430 24.41 10.33 -4.97
N ASP A 431 25.39 9.63 -5.54
CA ASP A 431 26.50 10.21 -6.28
C ASP A 431 26.12 10.49 -7.75
N ASN A 432 25.10 9.82 -8.29
CA ASN A 432 24.58 10.07 -9.63
C ASN A 432 23.57 11.23 -9.64
N LYS A 433 23.96 12.35 -10.23
CA LYS A 433 23.13 13.56 -10.36
C LYS A 433 22.66 13.82 -11.77
N ALA A 434 22.95 12.90 -12.69
CA ALA A 434 22.69 13.10 -14.11
C ALA A 434 21.22 12.84 -14.48
N ALA A 435 20.43 12.19 -13.62
CA ALA A 435 19.05 11.80 -13.94
C ALA A 435 17.97 12.74 -13.37
N ALA A 436 18.32 13.69 -12.49
CA ALA A 436 17.34 14.46 -11.75
C ALA A 436 16.48 15.40 -12.62
N THR A 437 15.19 15.51 -12.30
CA THR A 437 14.23 16.41 -12.96
C THR A 437 13.46 17.28 -11.98
N PHE A 438 12.93 18.38 -12.49
CA PHE A 438 11.98 19.23 -11.80
C PHE A 438 10.73 19.41 -12.66
N ASP A 439 9.61 18.91 -12.16
CA ASP A 439 8.39 18.78 -12.93
C ASP A 439 7.37 19.79 -12.38
N VAL A 440 6.79 20.60 -13.28
CA VAL A 440 5.86 21.66 -12.89
C VAL A 440 4.75 21.83 -13.90
N GLY A 441 3.52 21.97 -13.40
CA GLY A 441 2.38 22.05 -14.29
C GLY A 441 1.11 22.61 -13.68
N GLY A 442 0.03 22.37 -14.41
CA GLY A 442 -1.32 22.64 -13.94
C GLY A 442 -2.15 21.36 -13.99
N ARG A 443 -2.96 21.15 -12.97
CA ARG A 443 -3.85 19.99 -12.85
C ARG A 443 -5.29 20.45 -12.60
N ILE A 444 -6.25 19.76 -13.18
CA ILE A 444 -7.68 20.00 -13.03
C ILE A 444 -8.31 18.71 -12.56
N TYR A 445 -8.95 18.76 -11.41
CA TYR A 445 -9.76 17.66 -10.89
C TYR A 445 -11.24 18.00 -11.05
N ILE A 446 -12.01 17.06 -11.59
CA ILE A 446 -13.44 17.21 -11.83
C ILE A 446 -14.16 15.99 -11.25
N THR A 447 -15.02 16.22 -10.26
CA THR A 447 -15.81 15.17 -9.59
C THR A 447 -17.31 15.45 -9.79
N PRO A 448 -17.85 15.27 -11.02
CA PRO A 448 -19.17 15.77 -11.38
C PRO A 448 -20.31 15.07 -10.65
N ILE A 449 -20.11 13.83 -10.22
CA ILE A 449 -21.00 13.02 -9.39
C ILE A 449 -20.15 12.20 -8.42
N GLU A 450 -20.80 11.65 -7.39
CA GLU A 450 -20.17 10.68 -6.48
C GLU A 450 -19.61 9.50 -7.29
N ASN A 451 -18.40 9.07 -6.95
CA ASN A 451 -17.61 7.99 -7.57
C ASN A 451 -17.20 8.17 -9.03
N LEU A 452 -17.26 9.38 -9.59
CA LEU A 452 -16.67 9.67 -10.90
C LEU A 452 -15.63 10.76 -10.74
N GLU A 453 -14.38 10.43 -10.99
CA GLU A 453 -13.24 11.34 -10.91
C GLU A 453 -12.58 11.48 -12.28
N LEU A 454 -12.32 12.71 -12.69
CA LEU A 454 -11.55 13.01 -13.89
C LEU A 454 -10.41 13.94 -13.50
N THR A 455 -9.20 13.55 -13.83
CA THR A 455 -7.99 14.35 -13.65
C THR A 455 -7.42 14.68 -15.01
N ALA A 456 -7.13 15.95 -15.27
CA ALA A 456 -6.42 16.37 -16.48
C ALA A 456 -5.23 17.23 -16.09
N PHE A 457 -4.08 16.99 -16.71
CA PHE A 457 -2.87 17.75 -16.42
C PHE A 457 -2.10 18.15 -17.67
N GLY A 458 -1.25 19.16 -17.49
CA GLY A 458 -0.17 19.48 -18.40
C GLY A 458 1.05 19.90 -17.59
N MET A 459 2.17 19.22 -17.80
CA MET A 459 3.39 19.38 -17.02
C MET A 459 4.61 19.54 -17.91
N VAL A 460 5.56 20.33 -17.44
CA VAL A 460 6.87 20.47 -18.03
C VAL A 460 7.89 19.85 -17.08
N ASP A 461 8.68 18.93 -17.61
CA ASP A 461 9.79 18.31 -16.89
C ASP A 461 11.07 19.01 -17.32
N VAL A 462 11.75 19.62 -16.36
CA VAL A 462 12.97 20.39 -16.57
C VAL A 462 14.13 19.61 -16.00
N ALA A 463 15.07 19.22 -16.87
CA ALA A 463 16.23 18.47 -16.43
C ALA A 463 17.14 19.33 -15.53
N VAL A 464 17.64 18.74 -14.45
CA VAL A 464 18.48 19.42 -13.46
C VAL A 464 19.94 19.04 -13.72
N GLN A 465 20.78 20.03 -14.09
CA GLN A 465 22.22 19.90 -14.45
C GLN A 465 22.49 19.35 -15.87
N ASP A 466 23.70 18.84 -16.14
CA ASP A 466 24.15 18.24 -17.42
C ASP A 466 23.46 16.87 -17.67
N ASN A 467 22.16 16.76 -17.38
CA ASN A 467 21.36 15.67 -17.89
C ASN A 467 21.24 15.86 -19.41
N GLU A 468 21.50 14.80 -20.18
CA GLU A 468 21.42 14.85 -21.65
C GLU A 468 19.96 14.88 -22.16
N ASP A 469 18.97 14.73 -21.27
CA ASP A 469 17.57 14.86 -21.59
C ASP A 469 17.13 16.33 -21.73
N ASP A 470 16.59 16.67 -22.91
CA ASP A 470 15.97 17.98 -23.11
C ASP A 470 14.62 18.07 -22.40
N ASP A 471 14.24 19.29 -22.00
CA ASP A 471 12.93 19.57 -21.39
C ASP A 471 11.78 18.86 -22.12
N VAL A 472 10.85 18.31 -21.34
CA VAL A 472 9.72 17.52 -21.82
C VAL A 472 8.41 18.25 -21.49
N LEU A 473 7.46 18.26 -22.43
CA LEU A 473 6.08 18.70 -22.16
C LEU A 473 5.13 17.52 -22.35
N ARG A 474 4.43 17.15 -21.28
CA ARG A 474 3.45 16.05 -21.26
C ARG A 474 2.05 16.54 -20.88
N PHE A 475 1.04 15.85 -21.37
CA PHE A 475 -0.35 16.01 -20.97
C PHE A 475 -0.91 14.63 -20.61
N GLY A 476 -1.82 14.61 -19.64
CA GLY A 476 -2.53 13.41 -19.26
C GLY A 476 -4.00 13.70 -18.99
N LEU A 477 -4.79 12.65 -19.14
CA LEU A 477 -6.19 12.57 -18.76
C LEU A 477 -6.41 11.21 -18.11
N GLU A 478 -6.81 11.21 -16.86
CA GLU A 478 -7.23 10.04 -16.09
C GLU A 478 -8.74 10.13 -15.87
N THR A 479 -9.42 8.98 -15.89
CA THR A 479 -10.85 8.89 -15.60
C THR A 479 -11.14 7.63 -14.81
N VAL A 480 -11.55 7.81 -13.56
CA VAL A 480 -11.87 6.73 -12.62
C VAL A 480 -13.35 6.74 -12.30
N PHE A 481 -13.98 5.57 -12.38
CA PHE A 481 -15.36 5.35 -11.97
C PHE A 481 -15.50 4.15 -11.06
N SER A 482 -15.84 4.39 -9.79
CA SER A 482 -16.08 3.33 -8.80
C SER A 482 -17.59 3.07 -8.61
N PHE A 483 -18.02 1.83 -8.40
CA PHE A 483 -19.46 1.48 -8.35
C PHE A 483 -19.89 0.54 -7.23
#